data_AF-A0A7C8MLR4-F1
#
_entry.id   AF-A0A7C8MLR4-F1
#
_cell.length_a   1.000
_cell.length_b   1.000
_cell.length_c   1.000
_cell.angle_alpha   90.00
_cell.angle_beta   90.00
_cell.angle_gamma   90.00
#
_symmetry.space_group_name_H-M   'P 1'
#
loop_
_entity.id
_entity.type
_entity.pdbx_description
1 polymer ?
#
loop_
_entity_poly.entity_id
_entity_poly.type
_entity_poly.pdbx_seq_one_letter_code
_entity_poly.pdbx_strand_id
1 'polypeptide(L)'
;MDKSLRECSRGPTAYGNIQKVQKGDVFVLPAGVSHASIESKDDFEYVGFYEVDAPMWDMNYCKDDAEMTATKAERCAQVPIPQADPVFGVDGPLPKIWQSI
;
A
#
# COMPACT_ATOMS: atom_id res chain seq x y z
N MET A 1 -9.03 10.27 17.79
CA MET A 1 -8.40 9.12 17.12
C MET A 1 -7.82 9.65 15.82
N ASP A 2 -6.58 10.11 15.87
CA ASP A 2 -5.86 10.64 14.70
C ASP A 2 -4.62 9.76 14.55
N LYS A 3 -4.50 9.01 13.45
CA LYS A 3 -3.33 8.13 13.21
C LYS A 3 -2.94 8.20 11.76
N SER A 4 -1.75 8.66 11.42
CA SER A 4 -1.36 8.87 10.04
C SER A 4 -0.68 7.66 9.40
N LEU A 5 -1.24 7.13 8.32
CA LEU A 5 -0.55 6.23 7.39
C LEU A 5 0.22 7.04 6.34
N ARG A 6 1.44 6.59 6.04
CA ARG A 6 2.31 7.12 4.97
C ARG A 6 2.04 6.39 3.65
N GLU A 7 2.10 7.10 2.54
CA GLU A 7 2.38 6.57 1.21
C GLU A 7 3.72 7.18 0.77
N CYS A 8 4.80 6.40 0.58
CA CYS A 8 6.06 6.98 0.10
C CYS A 8 6.13 6.95 -1.42
N SER A 9 6.15 8.14 -2.04
CA SER A 9 6.25 8.26 -3.49
C SER A 9 7.52 8.96 -3.98
N ARG A 10 8.49 9.35 -3.13
CA ARG A 10 9.83 9.87 -3.53
C ARG A 10 10.72 10.27 -2.32
N GLY A 11 11.86 9.60 -2.13
CA GLY A 11 13.03 10.09 -1.36
C GLY A 11 12.94 10.09 0.19
N PRO A 12 14.06 10.35 0.89
CA PRO A 12 14.18 10.18 2.34
C PRO A 12 13.58 11.29 3.22
N THR A 13 13.09 12.40 2.64
CA THR A 13 12.65 13.59 3.42
C THR A 13 11.31 14.20 2.99
N ALA A 14 10.63 13.65 1.98
CA ALA A 14 9.29 14.11 1.59
C ALA A 14 8.23 13.10 2.02
N TYR A 15 7.27 13.55 2.84
CA TYR A 15 6.08 12.77 3.14
C TYR A 15 5.16 12.75 1.91
N GLY A 16 4.58 11.59 1.58
CA GLY A 16 3.42 11.55 0.71
C GLY A 16 2.14 11.86 1.49
N ASN A 17 1.02 11.28 1.09
CA ASN A 17 -0.26 11.53 1.73
C ASN A 17 -0.29 10.98 3.17
N ILE A 18 -0.73 11.81 4.11
CA ILE A 18 -0.86 11.49 5.53
C ILE A 18 -2.36 11.31 5.82
N GLN A 19 -2.77 10.09 6.15
CA GLN A 19 -4.19 9.76 6.35
C GLN A 19 -4.50 9.36 7.79
N LYS A 20 -5.42 10.07 8.45
CA LYS A 20 -5.90 9.75 9.79
C LYS A 20 -6.78 8.49 9.77
N VAL A 21 -6.42 7.48 10.54
CA VAL A 21 -7.15 6.21 10.67
C VAL A 21 -7.69 5.98 12.08
N GLN A 22 -8.81 5.28 12.15
CA GLN A 22 -9.49 4.84 13.35
C GLN A 22 -9.94 3.38 13.24
N LYS A 23 -10.46 2.83 14.33
CA LYS A 23 -10.97 1.45 14.36
C LYS A 23 -12.10 1.28 13.34
N GLY A 24 -11.97 0.25 12.51
CA GLY A 24 -12.96 -0.07 11.48
C GLY A 24 -12.60 0.46 10.09
N ASP A 25 -11.59 1.33 9.98
CA ASP A 25 -11.08 1.76 8.68
C ASP A 25 -10.35 0.62 7.98
N VAL A 26 -10.49 0.56 6.67
CA VAL A 26 -9.78 -0.35 5.78
C VAL A 26 -9.05 0.47 4.73
N PHE A 27 -7.78 0.16 4.52
CA PHE A 27 -6.98 0.73 3.45
C PHE A 27 -6.45 -0.40 2.57
N VAL A 28 -6.48 -0.17 1.25
CA VAL A 28 -5.96 -1.10 0.26
C VAL A 28 -4.91 -0.36 -0.54
N LEU A 29 -3.72 -0.96 -0.65
CA LEU A 29 -2.54 -0.33 -1.25
C LEU A 29 -2.13 -1.12 -2.50
N PRO A 30 -1.93 -0.48 -3.66
CA PRO A 30 -1.39 -1.14 -4.82
C PRO A 30 0.10 -1.49 -4.61
N ALA A 31 0.61 -2.42 -5.40
CA ALA A 31 2.03 -2.79 -5.36
C ALA A 31 2.94 -1.57 -5.61
N GLY A 32 4.07 -1.53 -4.92
CA GLY A 32 5.02 -0.40 -5.01
C GLY A 32 4.71 0.77 -4.06
N VAL A 33 3.55 0.77 -3.41
CA VAL A 33 3.25 1.73 -2.35
C VAL A 33 3.81 1.26 -1.02
N SER A 34 4.76 2.01 -0.47
CA SER A 34 5.21 1.78 0.90
C SER A 34 4.40 2.60 1.89
N HIS A 35 4.19 2.04 3.08
CA HIS A 35 3.51 2.71 4.17
C HIS A 35 4.25 2.59 5.49
N ALA A 36 3.92 3.49 6.41
CA ALA A 36 4.44 3.50 7.76
C ALA A 36 3.45 4.23 8.68
N SER A 37 3.38 3.77 9.92
CA SER A 37 2.76 4.53 11.00
C SER A 37 3.72 5.63 11.45
N ILE A 38 3.29 6.89 11.37
CA ILE A 38 4.09 8.04 11.84
C ILE A 38 3.85 8.29 13.33
N GLU A 39 2.58 8.23 13.75
CA GLU A 39 2.16 8.36 15.14
C GLU A 39 1.19 7.24 15.48
N SER A 40 1.41 6.58 16.62
CA SER A 40 0.48 5.63 17.20
C SER A 40 0.22 6.02 18.66
N LYS A 41 -1.03 5.95 19.07
CA LYS A 41 -1.50 6.17 20.43
C LYS A 41 -2.39 4.98 20.81
N ASP A 42 -2.38 4.65 22.10
CA ASP A 42 -3.00 3.43 22.64
C ASP A 42 -2.43 2.16 22.00
N ASP A 43 -3.05 1.00 22.25
CA ASP A 43 -2.68 -0.29 21.66
C ASP A 43 -3.19 -0.39 20.21
N PHE A 44 -2.56 0.34 19.29
CA PHE A 44 -2.89 0.26 17.87
C PHE A 44 -2.46 -1.09 17.29
N GLU A 45 -3.42 -1.82 16.72
CA GLU A 45 -3.16 -3.05 15.98
C GLU A 45 -3.91 -3.03 14.66
N TYR A 46 -3.31 -3.63 13.64
CA TYR A 46 -3.95 -3.92 12.36
C TYR A 46 -3.46 -5.26 11.85
N VAL A 47 -4.25 -5.86 10.97
CA VAL A 47 -3.92 -7.11 10.28
C VAL A 47 -3.82 -6.84 8.79
N GLY A 48 -2.78 -7.39 8.17
CA GLY A 48 -2.58 -7.32 6.73
C GLY A 48 -3.06 -8.61 6.07
N PHE A 49 -3.64 -8.48 4.88
CA PHE A 49 -4.04 -9.60 4.05
C PHE A 49 -3.49 -9.41 2.64
N TYR A 50 -3.18 -10.52 1.99
CA TYR A 50 -2.86 -10.59 0.57
C TYR A 50 -3.84 -11.57 -0.07
N GLU A 51 -4.18 -11.36 -1.34
CA GLU A 51 -5.03 -12.32 -2.05
C GLU A 51 -4.34 -13.68 -2.16
N VAL A 52 -5.13 -14.75 -2.11
CA VAL A 52 -4.62 -16.13 -2.10
C VAL A 52 -3.77 -16.43 -3.34
N ASP A 53 -4.18 -15.90 -4.49
CA ASP A 53 -3.52 -16.12 -5.78
C ASP A 53 -2.56 -14.96 -6.15
N ALA A 54 -2.32 -14.02 -5.23
CA ALA A 54 -1.34 -12.97 -5.46
C ALA A 54 0.08 -13.54 -5.55
N PRO A 55 0.98 -12.90 -6.32
CA PRO A 55 2.41 -13.19 -6.23
C PRO A 55 2.90 -13.12 -4.77
N MET A 56 3.91 -13.93 -4.44
CA MET A 56 4.55 -13.87 -3.13
C MET A 56 4.96 -12.42 -2.82
N TRP A 57 4.59 -11.94 -1.63
CA TRP A 57 4.90 -10.58 -1.22
C TRP A 57 6.42 -10.35 -1.16
N ASP A 58 6.86 -9.16 -1.57
CA ASP A 58 8.25 -8.73 -1.51
C ASP A 58 8.37 -7.48 -0.61
N MET A 59 8.88 -7.66 0.61
CA MET A 59 9.03 -6.58 1.58
C MET A 59 10.26 -5.73 1.27
N ASN A 60 10.01 -4.47 0.91
CA ASN A 60 11.04 -3.51 0.54
C ASN A 60 11.07 -2.33 1.52
N TYR A 61 12.24 -2.05 2.10
CA TYR A 61 12.43 -0.99 3.10
C TYR A 61 12.88 0.36 2.52
N CYS A 62 12.93 0.47 1.19
CA CYS A 62 13.40 1.67 0.46
C CYS A 62 14.81 2.12 0.88
N LYS A 63 15.74 1.17 1.07
CA LYS A 63 17.14 1.43 1.47
C LYS A 63 18.17 1.16 0.38
N ASP A 64 17.74 0.56 -0.72
CA ASP A 64 18.64 0.23 -1.83
C ASP A 64 18.96 1.46 -2.68
N ASP A 65 19.95 1.33 -3.56
CA ASP A 65 20.30 2.37 -4.51
C ASP A 65 19.21 2.61 -5.57
N ALA A 66 19.42 3.64 -6.40
CA ALA A 66 18.47 4.05 -7.41
C ALA A 66 18.23 2.99 -8.50
N GLU A 67 19.25 2.22 -8.87
CA GLU A 67 19.15 1.18 -9.91
C GLU A 67 18.29 0.02 -9.40
N MET A 68 18.61 -0.49 -8.22
CA MET A 68 17.83 -1.55 -7.57
C MET A 68 16.40 -1.10 -7.26
N THR A 69 16.21 0.17 -6.88
CA THR A 69 14.88 0.74 -6.68
C THR A 69 14.08 0.77 -7.98
N ALA A 70 14.71 1.13 -9.11
CA ALA A 70 14.05 1.11 -10.42
C ALA A 70 13.64 -0.31 -10.83
N THR A 71 14.52 -1.30 -10.67
CA THR A 71 14.18 -2.71 -10.93
C THR A 71 13.00 -3.19 -10.07
N LYS A 72 12.93 -2.77 -8.80
CA LYS A 72 11.79 -3.10 -7.91
C LYS A 72 10.51 -2.41 -8.36
N ALA A 73 10.58 -1.16 -8.81
CA ALA A 73 9.43 -0.45 -9.36
C ALA A 73 8.88 -1.14 -10.62
N GLU A 74 9.75 -1.60 -11.52
CA GLU A 74 9.36 -2.39 -12.70
C GLU A 74 8.62 -3.67 -12.30
N ARG A 75 9.11 -4.40 -11.29
CA ARG A 75 8.42 -5.59 -10.76
C ARG A 75 7.05 -5.26 -10.18
N CYS A 76 6.94 -4.16 -9.43
CA CYS A 76 5.66 -3.72 -8.87
C CYS A 76 4.63 -3.43 -9.98
N ALA A 77 5.07 -2.83 -11.09
CA ALA A 77 4.21 -2.55 -12.24
C ALA A 77 3.69 -3.82 -12.96
N GLN A 78 4.33 -4.97 -12.74
CA GLN A 78 3.87 -6.27 -13.28
C GLN A 78 2.91 -7.01 -12.34
N VAL A 79 2.66 -6.49 -11.14
CA VAL A 79 1.69 -7.11 -10.23
C VAL A 79 0.28 -6.93 -10.82
N PRO A 80 -0.48 -8.02 -11.02
CA PRO A 80 -1.82 -7.92 -11.61
C PRO A 80 -2.77 -7.09 -10.75
N ILE A 81 -3.67 -6.37 -11.40
CA ILE A 81 -4.81 -5.75 -10.74
C ILE A 81 -5.77 -6.88 -10.29
N PRO A 82 -6.25 -6.86 -9.03
CA PRO A 82 -7.16 -7.89 -8.53
C PRO A 82 -8.48 -7.89 -9.30
N GLN A 83 -9.09 -9.07 -9.41
CA GLN A 83 -10.37 -9.24 -10.12
C GLN A 83 -11.57 -8.70 -9.34
N ALA A 84 -11.43 -8.53 -8.02
CA ALA A 84 -12.47 -8.05 -7.14
C ALA A 84 -11.90 -7.05 -6.12
N ASP A 85 -12.76 -6.17 -5.62
CA ASP A 85 -12.43 -5.32 -4.49
C ASP A 85 -12.53 -6.14 -3.18
N PRO A 86 -11.51 -6.13 -2.31
CA PRO A 86 -11.54 -6.93 -1.08
C PRO A 86 -12.57 -6.44 -0.05
N VAL A 87 -13.11 -5.23 -0.21
CA VAL A 87 -14.15 -4.65 0.64
C VAL A 87 -15.53 -4.75 -0.01
N PHE A 88 -15.62 -4.42 -1.29
CA PHE A 88 -16.90 -4.29 -2.00
C PHE A 88 -17.23 -5.44 -2.97
N GLY A 89 -16.33 -6.40 -3.15
CA GLY A 89 -16.51 -7.55 -4.04
C GLY A 89 -16.32 -7.23 -5.53
N VAL A 90 -16.89 -8.08 -6.39
CA VAL A 90 -16.67 -8.06 -7.86
C VAL A 90 -17.08 -6.76 -8.54
N ASP A 91 -18.09 -6.06 -7.99
CA ASP A 91 -18.58 -4.78 -8.53
C ASP A 91 -17.96 -3.56 -7.84
N GLY A 92 -16.98 -3.80 -6.95
CA GLY A 92 -16.30 -2.75 -6.21
C GLY A 92 -15.49 -1.81 -7.10
N PRO A 93 -15.18 -0.61 -6.60
CA PRO A 93 -14.52 0.43 -7.38
C PRO A 93 -13.04 0.14 -7.63
N LEU A 94 -12.37 -0.63 -6.76
CA LEU A 94 -10.91 -0.72 -6.75
C LEU A 94 -10.28 -1.17 -8.09
N PRO A 95 -10.73 -2.25 -8.75
CA PRO A 95 -10.13 -2.66 -10.03
C PRO A 95 -10.20 -1.58 -11.09
N LYS A 96 -11.29 -0.80 -11.14
CA LYS A 96 -11.47 0.30 -12.09
C LYS A 96 -10.58 1.50 -11.76
N ILE A 97 -10.47 1.85 -10.47
CA ILE A 97 -9.59 2.93 -10.02
C ILE A 97 -8.15 2.61 -10.42
N TRP A 98 -7.66 1.40 -10.13
CA TRP A 98 -6.26 1.04 -10.38
C TRP A 98 -5.92 0.86 -11.86
N GLN A 99 -6.88 0.52 -12.72
CA GLN A 99 -6.68 0.50 -14.17
C GLN A 99 -6.49 1.90 -14.78
N SER A 100 -6.84 2.95 -14.05
CA SER A 100 -6.78 4.34 -14.52
C SER A 100 -5.51 5.10 -14.10
N ILE A 101 -4.60 4.42 -13.38
CA ILE A 101 -3.34 4.96 -12.85
C ILE A 101 -2.18 4.46 -13.71
#